data_AF-T1JJ10-F1
#
_entry.id   AF-T1JJ10-F1
#
_cell.length_a   1.000
_cell.length_b   1.000
_cell.length_c   1.000
_cell.angle_alpha   90.00
_cell.angle_beta   90.00
_cell.angle_gamma   90.00
#
_symmetry.space_group_name_H-M   'P 1'
#
loop_
_entity.id
_entity.type
_entity.pdbx_description
1 polymer ?
#
loop_
_entity_poly.entity_id
_entity_poly.type
_entity_poly.pdbx_seq_one_letter_code
_entity_poly.pdbx_strand_id
1 'polypeptide(L)'
;MQLVDASRTHKGRKLRFCGVCIWTDYWGTYVNFCNTGLITSDKSGEKYQLCDPCFLAAAFRYNALSFIYLLLFLVLPLMPSPTTKSMRGHTGRFIIAILLLSLMTTISHLSFQIYLLADQPYGEFLINCERLEVIFRYIGFIRYNDLDVLNVARHIVPEIIVLIGVIVLFVATRKKDSSSDLEMRMADEGSDRPSGAEPQEQFKVRREDTSVTAAIGIFLDLLLLAAAGIARPSVTNAFYFICFLMFATWIACYKTLRKKFKAFRIIILVYSALHLIALYLYQLKIMQELISPDNFYARLFGLTSLIRTDCADPRIIHFFDQEWASFANPGIILVLYWVLAVQTRNYLTKKRKV
;
A
#
# COMPACT_ATOMS: atom_id res chain seq x y z
N MET A 1 62.10 35.64 -2.54
CA MET A 1 61.34 36.43 -1.56
C MET A 1 59.92 36.57 -2.11
N GLN A 2 58.99 35.85 -1.47
CA GLN A 2 57.50 35.95 -1.48
C GLN A 2 56.78 35.85 -2.84
N LEU A 3 56.20 34.70 -3.17
CA LEU A 3 54.91 34.12 -2.71
C LEU A 3 53.72 34.62 -3.54
N VAL A 4 53.26 33.71 -4.41
CA VAL A 4 51.95 33.70 -5.05
C VAL A 4 50.89 33.67 -3.95
N ASP A 5 49.97 34.64 -3.95
CA ASP A 5 48.81 34.58 -3.06
C ASP A 5 47.50 34.85 -3.83
N ALA A 6 46.66 33.82 -3.83
CA ALA A 6 45.36 33.78 -4.46
C ALA A 6 44.30 34.13 -3.40
N SER A 7 43.86 35.40 -3.35
CA SER A 7 42.77 35.81 -2.46
C SER A 7 41.45 35.86 -3.21
N ARG A 8 40.65 34.80 -3.03
CA ARG A 8 39.21 34.76 -3.35
C ARG A 8 38.45 35.61 -2.32
N THR A 9 37.88 36.73 -2.76
CA THR A 9 36.90 37.49 -1.96
C THR A 9 35.56 36.76 -1.90
N HIS A 10 35.27 36.15 -0.75
CA HIS A 10 33.98 35.56 -0.40
C HIS A 10 32.98 36.69 -0.03
N LYS A 11 32.06 37.03 -0.93
CA LYS A 11 30.94 37.93 -0.60
C LYS A 11 29.81 37.11 0.02
N GLY A 12 29.71 37.18 1.36
CA GLY A 12 28.74 36.44 2.16
C GLY A 12 27.29 36.76 1.78
N ARG A 13 26.51 35.72 1.47
CA ARG A 13 25.05 35.76 1.55
C ARG A 13 24.63 35.16 2.88
N LYS A 14 24.11 36.01 3.77
CA LYS A 14 23.41 35.62 5.00
C LYS A 14 22.25 34.69 4.62
N LEU A 15 22.40 33.39 4.88
CA LEU A 15 21.29 32.45 4.94
C LEU A 15 20.54 32.71 6.24
N ARG A 16 19.40 33.42 6.14
CA ARG A 16 18.38 33.38 7.19
C ARG A 16 17.77 31.98 7.16
N PHE A 17 18.15 31.14 8.12
CA PHE A 17 17.45 29.89 8.41
C PHE A 17 16.05 30.24 8.95
N CYS A 18 15.04 30.15 8.09
CA CYS A 18 13.65 30.08 8.53
C CYS A 18 13.33 28.60 8.75
N GLY A 19 13.60 28.12 9.97
CA GLY A 19 13.60 26.70 10.37
C GLY A 19 12.24 25.99 10.39
N VAL A 20 11.19 26.55 9.77
CA VAL A 20 9.81 26.02 9.86
C VAL A 20 9.27 25.52 8.50
N CYS A 21 9.89 25.90 7.37
CA CYS A 21 9.40 25.49 6.03
C CYS A 21 10.13 24.29 5.42
N ILE A 22 11.27 23.86 5.97
CA ILE A 22 12.00 22.67 5.45
C ILE A 22 11.42 21.36 6.01
N TRP A 23 10.61 21.43 7.07
CA TRP A 23 10.05 20.27 7.75
C TRP A 23 8.83 19.68 7.02
N THR A 24 8.07 20.47 6.27
CA THR A 24 6.83 20.00 5.60
C THR A 24 7.09 19.27 4.28
N ASP A 25 8.12 19.65 3.53
CA ASP A 25 8.39 19.05 2.20
C ASP A 25 9.17 17.73 2.28
N TYR A 26 10.04 17.56 3.28
CA TYR A 26 10.88 16.37 3.41
C TYR A 26 10.16 15.19 4.08
N TRP A 27 9.28 15.45 5.04
CA TRP A 27 8.48 14.42 5.71
C TRP A 27 7.29 13.94 4.85
N GLY A 28 6.84 14.78 3.91
CA GLY A 28 5.74 14.50 3.00
C GLY A 28 5.97 13.37 2.00
N THR A 29 7.21 12.90 1.81
CA THR A 29 7.54 11.82 0.85
C THR A 29 7.56 10.43 1.49
N TYR A 30 7.69 10.32 2.82
CA TYR A 30 7.89 9.03 3.50
C TYR A 30 6.87 8.70 4.60
N VAL A 31 6.32 9.69 5.31
CA VAL A 31 5.36 9.45 6.42
C VAL A 31 3.90 9.60 5.99
N ASN A 32 3.71 9.92 4.73
CA ASN A 32 2.42 9.93 4.09
C ASN A 32 2.02 8.48 3.72
N PHE A 33 1.55 7.75 4.75
CA PHE A 33 0.97 6.41 4.67
C PHE A 33 -0.23 6.37 3.69
N CYS A 34 -0.94 7.50 3.55
CA CYS A 34 -1.90 7.73 2.45
C CYS A 34 -1.21 8.11 1.14
N ASN A 35 -0.22 9.01 1.17
CA ASN A 35 0.19 9.74 -0.03
C ASN A 35 1.09 8.94 -1.02
N THR A 36 1.36 7.65 -0.81
CA THR A 36 2.24 6.84 -1.68
C THR A 36 1.51 5.92 -2.66
N GLY A 37 0.17 5.90 -2.66
CA GLY A 37 -0.61 5.28 -3.74
C GLY A 37 -0.63 6.16 -4.98
N LEU A 38 -0.19 5.59 -6.11
CA LEU A 38 -0.40 6.08 -7.49
C LEU A 38 -0.43 7.61 -7.66
N ILE A 39 0.57 8.34 -7.13
CA ILE A 39 0.69 9.77 -7.47
C ILE A 39 1.02 9.87 -8.96
N THR A 40 0.04 10.30 -9.76
CA THR A 40 0.31 11.10 -10.95
C THR A 40 0.59 12.51 -10.46
N SER A 41 1.86 12.93 -10.45
CA SER A 41 2.16 14.34 -10.21
C SER A 41 1.89 15.08 -11.51
N ASP A 42 0.78 15.80 -11.55
CA ASP A 42 0.58 16.88 -12.51
C ASP A 42 1.42 18.10 -12.07
N LYS A 43 1.73 18.99 -13.02
CA LYS A 43 2.15 20.37 -12.77
C LYS A 43 1.03 21.23 -12.15
N SER A 44 -0.20 20.69 -12.00
CA SER A 44 -1.35 21.36 -11.37
C SER A 44 -1.72 20.88 -9.95
N GLY A 45 -1.03 19.87 -9.38
CA GLY A 45 -1.18 19.51 -7.97
C GLY A 45 -2.30 18.52 -7.58
N GLU A 46 -3.09 17.97 -8.51
CA GLU A 46 -4.08 16.92 -8.17
C GLU A 46 -3.45 15.52 -8.08
N LYS A 47 -3.60 14.86 -6.92
CA LYS A 47 -3.11 13.50 -6.63
C LYS A 47 -4.29 12.54 -6.52
N TYR A 48 -4.41 11.57 -7.43
CA TYR A 48 -5.44 10.52 -7.35
C TYR A 48 -4.90 9.31 -6.56
N GLN A 49 -5.50 9.01 -5.39
CA GLN A 49 -4.96 8.07 -4.41
C GLN A 49 -5.78 6.76 -4.38
N LEU A 50 -5.30 5.70 -5.02
CA LEU A 50 -5.95 4.37 -4.96
C LEU A 50 -5.55 3.57 -3.69
N CYS A 51 -4.58 4.05 -2.90
CA CYS A 51 -4.14 3.37 -1.67
C CYS A 51 -5.27 3.28 -0.63
N ASP A 52 -5.93 4.41 -0.41
CA ASP A 52 -6.84 4.60 0.71
C ASP A 52 -8.12 3.76 0.56
N PRO A 53 -8.78 3.68 -0.61
CA PRO A 53 -9.97 2.84 -0.81
C PRO A 53 -9.73 1.36 -0.51
N CYS A 54 -8.65 0.78 -1.04
CA CYS A 54 -8.36 -0.64 -0.88
C CYS A 54 -7.92 -0.98 0.55
N PHE A 55 -7.15 -0.09 1.20
CA PHE A 55 -6.77 -0.26 2.60
C PHE A 55 -8.00 -0.22 3.52
N LEU A 56 -8.87 0.77 3.35
CA LEU A 56 -10.10 0.89 4.14
C LEU A 56 -10.98 -0.35 3.93
N ALA A 57 -11.09 -0.86 2.70
CA ALA A 57 -11.86 -2.07 2.42
C ALA A 57 -11.30 -3.32 3.11
N ALA A 58 -9.98 -3.51 3.07
CA ALA A 58 -9.32 -4.64 3.73
C ALA A 58 -9.27 -4.51 5.27
N ALA A 59 -9.25 -3.29 5.81
CA ALA A 59 -9.12 -3.04 7.25
C ALA A 59 -10.46 -3.14 7.99
N PHE A 60 -11.57 -2.74 7.36
CA PHE A 60 -12.87 -2.71 8.02
C PHE A 60 -13.67 -4.02 7.89
N ARG A 61 -13.22 -4.95 7.04
CA ARG A 61 -13.96 -6.18 6.73
C ARG A 61 -13.02 -7.38 6.66
N TYR A 62 -13.44 -8.44 7.32
CA TYR A 62 -12.73 -9.72 7.36
C TYR A 62 -13.60 -10.77 6.69
N ASN A 63 -13.50 -10.85 5.38
CA ASN A 63 -14.20 -11.82 4.55
C ASN A 63 -13.31 -12.21 3.34
N ALA A 64 -13.76 -13.17 2.55
CA ALA A 64 -13.05 -13.65 1.37
C ALA A 64 -12.90 -12.55 0.30
N LEU A 65 -13.90 -11.69 0.11
CA LEU A 65 -13.80 -10.57 -0.83
C LEU A 65 -12.72 -9.54 -0.43
N SER A 66 -12.65 -9.23 0.87
CA SER A 66 -11.66 -8.32 1.45
C SER A 66 -10.26 -8.94 1.46
N PHE A 67 -10.16 -10.28 1.49
CA PHE A 67 -8.90 -10.97 1.26
C PHE A 67 -8.39 -10.75 -0.17
N ILE A 68 -9.27 -10.79 -1.17
CA ILE A 68 -8.88 -10.46 -2.56
C ILE A 68 -8.41 -9.00 -2.63
N TYR A 69 -9.12 -8.07 -1.99
CA TYR A 69 -8.70 -6.67 -1.91
C TYR A 69 -7.35 -6.49 -1.19
N LEU A 70 -7.06 -7.26 -0.14
CA LEU A 70 -5.75 -7.26 0.51
C LEU A 70 -4.64 -7.71 -0.45
N LEU A 71 -4.85 -8.79 -1.21
CA LEU A 71 -3.87 -9.26 -2.20
C LEU A 71 -3.61 -8.21 -3.27
N LEU A 72 -4.68 -7.57 -3.78
CA LEU A 72 -4.56 -6.48 -4.74
C LEU A 72 -3.82 -5.29 -4.12
N PHE A 73 -4.11 -4.96 -2.85
CA PHE A 73 -3.42 -3.90 -2.11
C PHE A 73 -1.93 -4.16 -1.98
N LEU A 74 -1.52 -5.40 -1.67
CA LEU A 74 -0.11 -5.76 -1.61
C LEU A 74 0.57 -5.61 -2.99
N VAL A 75 -0.13 -5.88 -4.10
CA VAL A 75 0.45 -5.73 -5.45
C VAL A 75 0.58 -4.27 -5.88
N LEU A 76 -0.27 -3.35 -5.41
CA LEU A 76 -0.27 -1.93 -5.81
C LEU A 76 1.10 -1.23 -5.75
N PRO A 77 1.86 -1.26 -4.64
CA PRO A 77 3.12 -0.53 -4.54
C PRO A 77 4.22 -1.08 -5.46
N LEU A 78 4.08 -2.32 -5.97
CA LEU A 78 5.01 -2.91 -6.94
C LEU A 78 4.75 -2.41 -8.36
N MET A 79 3.52 -1.98 -8.65
CA MET A 79 3.13 -1.54 -9.99
C MET A 79 3.65 -0.13 -10.31
N PRO A 80 4.09 0.13 -11.55
CA PRO A 80 4.49 1.47 -11.98
C PRO A 80 3.29 2.41 -12.10
N SER A 81 3.50 3.70 -11.87
CA SER A 81 2.45 4.72 -12.00
C SER A 81 1.82 4.72 -13.39
N PRO A 82 0.51 5.03 -13.49
CA PRO A 82 -0.22 4.92 -14.73
C PRO A 82 0.24 6.08 -15.63
N THR A 83 0.91 5.70 -16.70
CA THR A 83 1.34 6.60 -17.78
C THR A 83 0.82 6.03 -19.09
N THR A 84 0.72 6.84 -20.12
CA THR A 84 0.12 6.49 -21.42
C THR A 84 0.78 5.23 -22.02
N LYS A 85 2.11 5.13 -21.92
CA LYS A 85 2.88 3.93 -22.29
C LYS A 85 2.66 2.72 -21.37
N SER A 86 2.36 2.93 -20.09
CA SER A 86 2.12 1.87 -19.11
C SER A 86 0.69 1.34 -19.12
N MET A 87 -0.29 2.15 -19.57
CA MET A 87 -1.70 1.77 -19.68
C MET A 87 -1.94 0.72 -20.78
N ARG A 88 -1.09 0.68 -21.81
CA ARG A 88 -1.12 -0.36 -22.84
C ARG A 88 -0.56 -1.72 -22.35
N GLY A 89 0.06 -1.75 -21.18
CA GLY A 89 0.72 -2.93 -20.59
C GLY A 89 -0.05 -3.59 -19.45
N HIS A 90 0.69 -4.29 -18.58
CA HIS A 90 0.13 -5.02 -17.43
C HIS A 90 -0.59 -4.11 -16.42
N THR A 91 -0.16 -2.85 -16.26
CA THR A 91 -0.81 -1.90 -15.35
C THR A 91 -2.24 -1.58 -15.76
N GLY A 92 -2.50 -1.38 -17.06
CA GLY A 92 -3.86 -1.15 -17.56
C GLY A 92 -4.76 -2.36 -17.36
N ARG A 93 -4.25 -3.57 -17.64
CA ARG A 93 -4.99 -4.83 -17.38
C ARG A 93 -5.31 -5.00 -15.89
N PHE A 94 -4.38 -4.64 -15.01
CA PHE A 94 -4.57 -4.69 -13.56
C PHE A 94 -5.66 -3.72 -13.10
N ILE A 95 -5.67 -2.47 -13.57
CA ILE A 95 -6.72 -1.49 -13.24
C ILE A 95 -8.09 -1.97 -13.75
N ILE A 96 -8.16 -2.51 -14.98
CA ILE A 96 -9.39 -3.08 -15.53
C ILE A 96 -9.85 -4.28 -14.70
N ALA A 97 -8.93 -5.15 -14.27
CA ALA A 97 -9.27 -6.29 -13.40
C ALA A 97 -9.85 -5.84 -12.05
N ILE A 98 -9.28 -4.80 -11.44
CA ILE A 98 -9.83 -4.21 -10.21
C ILE A 98 -11.24 -3.63 -10.47
N LEU A 99 -11.43 -2.93 -11.59
CA LEU A 99 -12.73 -2.36 -11.97
C LEU A 99 -13.79 -3.45 -12.13
N LEU A 100 -13.46 -4.51 -12.89
CA LEU A 100 -14.36 -5.65 -13.10
C LEU A 100 -14.67 -6.35 -11.79
N LEU A 101 -13.66 -6.59 -10.95
CA LEU A 101 -13.86 -7.19 -9.63
C LEU A 101 -14.81 -6.34 -8.77
N SER A 102 -14.57 -5.03 -8.66
CA SER A 102 -15.40 -4.13 -7.86
C SER A 102 -16.84 -4.01 -8.39
N LEU A 103 -17.03 -4.04 -9.71
CA LEU A 103 -18.36 -4.08 -10.31
C LEU A 103 -19.08 -5.39 -9.97
N MET A 104 -18.38 -6.53 -10.12
CA MET A 104 -18.93 -7.85 -9.81
C MET A 104 -19.31 -7.98 -8.33
N THR A 105 -18.47 -7.51 -7.40
CA THR A 105 -18.79 -7.56 -5.96
C THR A 105 -19.99 -6.69 -5.63
N THR A 106 -20.04 -5.45 -6.14
CA THR A 106 -21.16 -4.53 -5.94
C THR A 106 -22.48 -5.10 -6.46
N ILE A 107 -22.47 -5.65 -7.69
CA ILE A 107 -23.67 -6.29 -8.28
C ILE A 107 -24.09 -7.50 -7.46
N SER A 108 -23.13 -8.31 -7.00
CA SER A 108 -23.44 -9.50 -6.20
C SER A 108 -24.05 -9.12 -4.84
N HIS A 109 -23.53 -8.09 -4.17
CA HIS A 109 -24.11 -7.55 -2.94
C HIS A 109 -25.53 -7.03 -3.17
N LEU A 110 -25.75 -6.25 -4.24
CA LEU A 110 -27.08 -5.75 -4.59
C LEU A 110 -28.06 -6.90 -4.87
N SER A 111 -27.64 -7.88 -5.66
CA SER A 111 -28.47 -9.02 -6.06
C SER A 111 -28.86 -9.89 -4.87
N PHE A 112 -27.92 -10.12 -3.96
CA PHE A 112 -28.17 -10.84 -2.71
C PHE A 112 -29.18 -10.11 -1.82
N GLN A 113 -29.07 -8.78 -1.69
CA GLN A 113 -30.04 -8.01 -0.90
C GLN A 113 -31.43 -7.98 -1.54
N ILE A 114 -31.52 -7.90 -2.87
CA ILE A 114 -32.78 -8.01 -3.59
C ILE A 114 -33.41 -9.39 -3.35
N TYR A 115 -32.62 -10.46 -3.38
CA TYR A 115 -33.09 -11.81 -3.09
C TYR A 115 -33.65 -11.93 -1.67
N LEU A 116 -32.93 -11.44 -0.66
CA LEU A 116 -33.42 -11.44 0.72
C LEU A 116 -34.70 -10.62 0.92
N LEU A 117 -34.90 -9.55 0.13
CA LEU A 117 -36.12 -8.75 0.17
C LEU A 117 -37.31 -9.46 -0.49
N ALA A 118 -37.06 -10.25 -1.54
CA ALA A 118 -38.08 -11.01 -2.25
C ALA A 118 -38.56 -12.23 -1.45
N ASP A 119 -37.66 -12.86 -0.68
CA ASP A 119 -37.98 -13.97 0.21
C ASP A 119 -38.55 -13.44 1.54
N GLN A 120 -39.86 -13.62 1.76
CA GLN A 120 -40.54 -13.18 2.97
C GLN A 120 -40.79 -14.38 3.90
N PRO A 121 -40.42 -14.30 5.19
CA PRO A 121 -39.79 -13.18 5.90
C PRO A 121 -38.28 -13.06 5.64
N TYR A 122 -37.78 -11.82 5.66
CA TYR A 122 -36.41 -11.45 5.25
C TYR A 122 -35.32 -12.35 5.86
N GLY A 123 -34.70 -13.18 5.03
CA GLY A 123 -33.51 -13.97 5.38
C GLY A 123 -33.69 -14.99 6.50
N GLU A 124 -34.88 -15.59 6.62
CA GLU A 124 -35.17 -16.63 7.62
C GLU A 124 -34.29 -17.88 7.49
N PHE A 125 -33.90 -18.24 6.27
CA PHE A 125 -33.02 -19.40 6.00
C PHE A 125 -31.58 -19.22 6.52
N LEU A 126 -31.18 -18.01 6.93
CA LEU A 126 -29.86 -17.71 7.49
C LEU A 126 -29.89 -17.75 9.02
N ILE A 127 -30.06 -18.96 9.56
CA ILE A 127 -30.03 -19.20 10.99
C ILE A 127 -28.59 -19.03 11.51
N ASN A 128 -28.43 -18.30 12.61
CA ASN A 128 -27.12 -17.95 13.17
C ASN A 128 -26.30 -19.21 13.47
N CYS A 129 -25.03 -19.24 13.02
CA CYS A 129 -24.11 -20.36 13.21
C CYS A 129 -24.50 -21.68 12.53
N GLU A 130 -25.52 -21.70 11.66
CA GLU A 130 -25.70 -22.80 10.71
C GLU A 130 -24.71 -22.70 9.54
N ARG A 131 -24.49 -23.84 8.86
CA ARG A 131 -23.52 -23.94 7.77
C ARG A 131 -23.73 -22.89 6.67
N LEU A 132 -24.99 -22.62 6.30
CA LEU A 132 -25.31 -21.64 5.26
C LEU A 132 -24.94 -20.22 5.69
N GLU A 133 -25.39 -19.77 6.87
CA GLU A 133 -25.02 -18.45 7.42
C GLU A 133 -23.51 -18.28 7.48
N VAL A 134 -22.81 -19.29 7.99
CA VAL A 134 -21.35 -19.27 8.12
C VAL A 134 -20.68 -19.13 6.75
N ILE A 135 -21.11 -19.88 5.74
CA ILE A 135 -20.55 -19.79 4.38
C ILE A 135 -20.82 -18.41 3.77
N PHE A 136 -22.07 -17.93 3.81
CA PHE A 136 -22.43 -16.62 3.25
C PHE A 136 -21.66 -15.49 3.93
N ARG A 137 -21.52 -15.54 5.26
CA ARG A 137 -20.74 -14.58 6.04
C ARG A 137 -19.26 -14.59 5.68
N TYR A 138 -18.65 -15.77 5.48
CA TYR A 138 -17.24 -15.85 5.03
C TYR A 138 -17.03 -15.27 3.65
N ILE A 139 -17.99 -15.43 2.74
CA ILE A 139 -17.93 -14.78 1.44
C ILE A 139 -18.07 -13.26 1.61
N GLY A 140 -18.96 -12.83 2.50
CA GLY A 140 -19.22 -11.43 2.82
C GLY A 140 -20.69 -11.01 2.70
N PHE A 141 -21.57 -11.97 2.45
CA PHE A 141 -23.01 -11.78 2.36
C PHE A 141 -23.66 -11.95 3.73
N ILE A 142 -24.26 -10.86 4.22
CA ILE A 142 -24.85 -10.78 5.54
C ILE A 142 -26.23 -10.11 5.41
N ARG A 143 -27.18 -10.54 6.23
CA ARG A 143 -28.51 -9.94 6.38
C ARG A 143 -28.47 -8.68 7.24
N TYR A 144 -29.23 -7.64 6.88
CA TYR A 144 -29.18 -6.32 7.55
C TYR A 144 -30.35 -6.02 8.50
N ASN A 145 -31.14 -7.02 8.88
CA ASN A 145 -32.25 -6.84 9.81
C ASN A 145 -31.75 -6.42 11.20
N ASP A 146 -32.38 -5.40 11.81
CA ASP A 146 -32.14 -4.99 13.20
C ASP A 146 -30.68 -4.64 13.52
N LEU A 147 -29.92 -4.11 12.55
CA LEU A 147 -28.54 -3.66 12.73
C LEU A 147 -28.43 -2.13 12.84
N ASP A 148 -27.49 -1.68 13.67
CA ASP A 148 -27.07 -0.28 13.68
C ASP A 148 -26.52 0.15 12.31
N VAL A 149 -26.86 1.38 11.93
CA VAL A 149 -26.41 2.02 10.68
C VAL A 149 -24.89 1.96 10.48
N LEU A 150 -24.11 2.02 11.56
CA LEU A 150 -22.65 1.95 11.49
C LEU A 150 -22.14 0.57 11.07
N ASN A 151 -22.77 -0.50 11.54
CA ASN A 151 -22.42 -1.87 11.17
C ASN A 151 -22.85 -2.17 9.73
N VAL A 152 -24.02 -1.68 9.31
CA VAL A 152 -24.45 -1.74 7.91
C VAL A 152 -23.50 -0.94 7.01
N ALA A 153 -23.14 0.28 7.41
CA ALA A 153 -22.21 1.12 6.66
C ALA A 153 -20.84 0.46 6.50
N ARG A 154 -20.29 -0.18 7.55
CA ARG A 154 -19.05 -0.97 7.47
C ARG A 154 -19.10 -2.03 6.37
N HIS A 155 -20.29 -2.53 6.05
CA HIS A 155 -20.51 -3.53 5.01
C HIS A 155 -20.87 -2.99 3.61
N ILE A 156 -21.14 -1.70 3.43
CA ILE A 156 -21.52 -1.16 2.12
C ILE A 156 -20.51 -0.13 1.64
N VAL A 157 -20.05 0.70 2.56
CA VAL A 157 -19.16 1.84 2.28
C VAL A 157 -17.86 1.40 1.58
N PRO A 158 -17.16 0.33 2.01
CA PRO A 158 -15.96 -0.12 1.30
C PRO A 158 -16.15 -0.44 -0.18
N GLU A 159 -17.24 -1.10 -0.56
CA GLU A 159 -17.50 -1.47 -1.97
C GLU A 159 -17.75 -0.23 -2.82
N ILE A 160 -18.55 0.71 -2.31
CA ILE A 160 -18.87 1.97 -2.99
C ILE A 160 -17.62 2.83 -3.15
N ILE A 161 -16.80 2.96 -2.08
CA ILE A 161 -15.56 3.76 -2.13
C ILE A 161 -14.57 3.17 -3.13
N VAL A 162 -14.39 1.85 -3.15
CA VAL A 162 -13.50 1.19 -4.12
C VAL A 162 -14.03 1.38 -5.54
N LEU A 163 -15.34 1.19 -5.77
CA LEU A 163 -15.94 1.36 -7.09
C LEU A 163 -15.75 2.80 -7.62
N ILE A 164 -16.08 3.80 -6.80
CA ILE A 164 -15.90 5.22 -7.16
C ILE A 164 -14.42 5.52 -7.40
N GLY A 165 -13.54 5.10 -6.50
CA GLY A 165 -12.09 5.35 -6.63
C GLY A 165 -11.50 4.77 -7.90
N VAL A 166 -11.92 3.56 -8.28
CA VAL A 166 -11.45 2.90 -9.50
C VAL A 166 -12.05 3.53 -10.75
N ILE A 167 -13.33 3.94 -10.73
CA ILE A 167 -13.95 4.68 -11.84
C ILE A 167 -13.24 6.02 -12.06
N VAL A 168 -13.01 6.79 -11.00
CA VAL A 168 -12.28 8.07 -11.08
C VAL A 168 -10.90 7.86 -11.68
N LEU A 169 -10.16 6.84 -11.22
CA LEU A 169 -8.85 6.51 -11.78
C LEU A 169 -8.93 6.10 -13.25
N PHE A 170 -9.91 5.28 -13.63
CA PHE A 170 -10.10 4.84 -15.00
C PHE A 170 -10.41 6.02 -15.94
N VAL A 171 -11.30 6.93 -15.52
CA VAL A 171 -11.62 8.14 -16.30
C VAL A 171 -10.41 9.09 -16.38
N ALA A 172 -9.72 9.32 -15.26
CA ALA A 172 -8.53 10.18 -15.23
C ALA A 172 -7.41 9.66 -16.15
N THR A 173 -7.20 8.33 -16.18
CA THR A 173 -6.20 7.72 -17.06
C THR A 173 -6.58 7.82 -18.54
N ARG A 174 -7.86 7.67 -18.90
CA ARG A 174 -8.35 7.83 -20.29
C ARG A 174 -8.26 9.27 -20.78
N LYS A 175 -8.60 10.25 -19.93
CA LYS A 175 -8.48 11.68 -20.26
C LYS A 175 -7.03 12.05 -20.61
N LYS A 176 -6.06 11.47 -19.89
CA LYS A 176 -4.63 11.68 -20.12
C LYS A 176 -4.12 11.06 -21.42
N ASP A 177 -4.62 9.88 -21.79
CA ASP A 177 -4.29 9.27 -23.09
C ASP A 177 -4.72 10.20 -24.23
N SER A 178 -5.97 10.69 -24.19
CA SER A 178 -6.51 11.60 -25.20
C SER A 178 -5.76 12.94 -25.30
N SER A 179 -5.31 13.52 -24.18
CA SER A 179 -4.54 14.77 -24.21
C SER A 179 -3.12 14.56 -24.75
N SER A 180 -2.49 13.43 -24.44
CA SER A 180 -1.15 13.11 -24.94
C SER A 180 -1.12 12.80 -26.44
N ASP A 181 -2.17 12.16 -26.96
CA ASP A 181 -2.32 11.90 -28.39
C ASP A 181 -2.54 13.21 -29.16
N LEU A 182 -3.25 14.18 -28.56
CA LEU A 182 -3.46 15.50 -29.14
C LEU A 182 -2.17 16.33 -29.19
N GLU A 183 -1.37 16.34 -28.12
CA GLU A 183 -0.05 16.99 -28.10
C GLU A 183 0.92 16.39 -29.15
N MET A 184 0.90 15.07 -29.33
CA MET A 184 1.74 14.40 -30.33
C MET A 184 1.33 14.76 -31.77
N ARG A 185 0.02 14.88 -32.05
CA ARG A 185 -0.47 15.28 -33.37
C ARG A 185 -0.14 16.74 -33.71
N MET A 186 -0.22 17.64 -32.72
CA MET A 186 0.16 19.05 -32.90
C MET A 186 1.68 19.25 -33.10
N ALA A 187 2.51 18.33 -32.57
CA ALA A 187 3.96 18.37 -32.78
C ALA A 187 4.39 17.87 -34.16
N ASP A 188 3.57 17.05 -34.83
CA ASP A 188 3.84 16.51 -36.17
C ASP A 188 3.45 17.50 -37.28
N GLU A 189 2.39 18.29 -37.11
CA GLU A 189 1.96 19.32 -38.07
C GLU A 189 2.82 20.60 -38.07
N GLY A 190 3.79 20.74 -37.14
CA GLY A 190 4.60 21.96 -36.99
C GLY A 190 6.00 21.93 -37.60
N SER A 191 6.44 20.84 -38.23
CA SER A 191 7.84 20.66 -38.63
C SER A 191 8.06 20.75 -40.15
N ASP A 192 7.90 21.95 -40.71
CA ASP A 192 8.44 22.31 -42.03
C ASP A 192 9.27 23.60 -41.92
N ARG A 193 10.60 23.48 -41.71
CA ARG A 193 11.72 24.30 -42.31
C ARG A 193 13.06 24.19 -41.54
N PRO A 194 14.21 24.53 -42.19
CA PRO A 194 15.38 23.66 -42.22
C PRO A 194 16.52 23.98 -41.24
N SER A 195 17.38 22.97 -41.13
CA SER A 195 18.69 22.82 -40.49
C SER A 195 19.53 24.11 -40.28
N GLY A 196 19.99 24.29 -39.03
CA GLY A 196 21.08 25.20 -38.70
C GLY A 196 20.99 25.85 -37.32
N ALA A 197 21.20 25.09 -36.23
CA ALA A 197 21.61 25.65 -34.93
C ALA A 197 22.15 24.54 -34.01
N GLU A 198 23.23 24.89 -33.30
CA GLU A 198 24.07 24.05 -32.45
C GLU A 198 23.31 23.25 -31.38
N PRO A 199 23.85 22.11 -30.89
CA PRO A 199 23.27 21.38 -29.78
C PRO A 199 23.32 22.24 -28.51
N GLN A 200 22.22 22.96 -28.22
CA GLN A 200 22.03 23.59 -26.92
C GLN A 200 22.05 22.50 -25.85
N GLU A 201 23.08 22.58 -25.02
CA GLU A 201 23.22 21.78 -23.82
C GLU A 201 21.91 21.81 -23.02
N GLN A 202 21.21 20.67 -23.00
CA GLN A 202 20.23 20.42 -21.96
C GLN A 202 20.98 20.48 -20.62
N PHE A 203 20.76 21.58 -19.91
CA PHE A 203 21.16 21.80 -18.54
C PHE A 203 20.80 20.55 -17.73
N LYS A 204 21.81 19.71 -17.53
CA LYS A 204 21.74 18.46 -16.78
C LYS A 204 21.63 18.86 -15.32
N VAL A 205 20.39 19.10 -14.87
CA VAL A 205 20.09 19.39 -13.46
C VAL A 205 20.77 18.32 -12.62
N ARG A 206 21.71 18.80 -11.83
CA ARG A 206 22.72 18.01 -11.15
C ARG A 206 22.06 17.08 -10.15
N ARG A 207 22.42 15.81 -10.35
CA ARG A 207 22.06 14.59 -9.64
C ARG A 207 22.60 14.63 -8.20
N GLU A 208 21.96 15.36 -7.28
CA GLU A 208 22.34 15.39 -5.85
C GLU A 208 21.25 14.86 -4.89
N ASP A 209 19.96 14.89 -5.26
CA ASP A 209 18.86 14.45 -4.36
C ASP A 209 18.76 12.92 -4.13
N THR A 210 19.40 12.12 -4.99
CA THR A 210 19.31 10.65 -4.89
C THR A 210 20.10 10.04 -3.73
N SER A 211 21.08 10.73 -3.13
CA SER A 211 21.89 10.20 -2.02
C SER A 211 21.16 10.33 -0.68
N VAL A 212 20.57 11.50 -0.40
CA VAL A 212 19.83 11.78 0.83
C VAL A 212 18.58 10.90 0.93
N THR A 213 17.81 10.80 -0.15
CA THR A 213 16.62 9.93 -0.23
C THR A 213 16.96 8.45 0.02
N ALA A 214 18.10 7.98 -0.50
CA ALA A 214 18.56 6.62 -0.27
C ALA A 214 19.01 6.37 1.19
N ALA A 215 19.68 7.34 1.80
CA ALA A 215 20.09 7.27 3.20
C ALA A 215 18.89 7.25 4.15
N ILE A 216 17.88 8.09 3.90
CA ILE A 216 16.61 8.10 4.65
C ILE A 216 15.90 6.75 4.53
N GLY A 217 15.82 6.19 3.31
CA GLY A 217 15.21 4.88 3.10
C GLY A 217 15.90 3.75 3.88
N ILE A 218 17.23 3.78 3.99
CA ILE A 218 17.99 2.82 4.79
C ILE A 218 17.69 2.96 6.29
N PHE A 219 17.65 4.20 6.79
CA PHE A 219 17.31 4.47 8.19
C PHE A 219 15.88 4.03 8.52
N LEU A 220 14.93 4.32 7.63
CA LEU A 220 13.54 3.94 7.77
C LEU A 220 13.37 2.41 7.77
N ASP A 221 14.07 1.70 6.89
CA ASP A 221 14.08 0.23 6.87
C ASP A 221 14.59 -0.32 8.22
N LEU A 222 15.70 0.20 8.75
CA LEU A 222 16.23 -0.22 10.06
C LEU A 222 15.22 0.01 11.18
N LEU A 223 14.62 1.21 11.22
CA LEU A 223 13.64 1.57 12.24
C LEU A 223 12.40 0.66 12.19
N LEU A 224 11.87 0.41 10.99
CA LEU A 224 10.68 -0.41 10.80
C LEU A 224 10.94 -1.90 11.07
N LEU A 225 12.11 -2.44 10.69
CA LEU A 225 12.49 -3.81 11.07
C LEU A 225 12.64 -3.95 12.59
N ALA A 226 13.26 -2.97 13.26
CA ALA A 226 13.37 -2.98 14.71
C ALA A 226 11.99 -2.92 15.37
N ALA A 227 11.13 -2.00 14.94
CA ALA A 227 9.76 -1.85 15.44
C ALA A 227 8.95 -3.14 15.25
N ALA A 228 8.98 -3.76 14.06
CA ALA A 228 8.30 -5.03 13.79
C ALA A 228 8.86 -6.18 14.66
N GLY A 229 10.18 -6.19 14.89
CA GLY A 229 10.83 -7.22 15.71
C GLY A 229 10.48 -7.14 17.19
N ILE A 230 10.37 -5.93 17.75
CA ILE A 230 10.06 -5.72 19.17
C ILE A 230 8.57 -5.62 19.47
N ALA A 231 7.72 -5.43 18.47
CA ALA A 231 6.27 -5.20 18.65
C ALA A 231 5.59 -6.31 19.45
N ARG A 232 5.97 -7.57 19.22
CA ARG A 232 5.44 -8.70 20.00
C ARG A 232 6.44 -9.84 20.02
N PRO A 233 6.73 -10.45 21.18
CA PRO A 233 7.61 -11.61 21.26
C PRO A 233 6.96 -12.82 20.57
N SER A 234 7.48 -13.21 19.41
CA SER A 234 7.03 -14.39 18.63
C SER A 234 8.14 -14.83 17.68
N VAL A 235 8.07 -16.07 17.19
CA VAL A 235 9.04 -16.61 16.22
C VAL A 235 9.02 -15.82 14.91
N THR A 236 7.84 -15.38 14.47
CA THR A 236 7.69 -14.59 13.25
C THR A 236 8.28 -13.20 13.40
N ASN A 237 8.06 -12.53 14.54
CA ASN A 237 8.69 -11.23 14.78
C ASN A 237 10.20 -11.33 15.07
N ALA A 238 10.65 -12.42 15.68
CA ALA A 238 12.08 -12.70 15.87
C ALA A 238 12.84 -12.71 14.54
N PHE A 239 12.21 -13.16 13.45
CA PHE A 239 12.82 -13.07 12.12
C PHE A 239 13.12 -11.62 11.70
N TYR A 240 12.19 -10.68 11.92
CA TYR A 240 12.45 -9.25 11.66
C TYR A 240 13.56 -8.70 12.55
N PHE A 241 13.59 -9.11 13.82
CA PHE A 241 14.64 -8.71 14.75
C PHE A 241 16.03 -9.21 14.33
N ILE A 242 16.16 -10.47 13.91
CA ILE A 242 17.42 -11.02 13.39
C ILE A 242 17.82 -10.29 12.10
N CYS A 243 16.87 -10.03 11.20
CA CYS A 243 17.11 -9.24 9.99
C CYS A 243 17.57 -7.81 10.32
N PHE A 244 16.99 -7.17 11.33
CA PHE A 244 17.44 -5.87 11.83
C PHE A 244 18.90 -5.94 12.30
N LEU A 245 19.25 -6.91 13.16
CA LEU A 245 20.61 -7.08 13.67
C LEU A 245 21.62 -7.34 12.55
N MET A 246 21.28 -8.21 11.59
CA MET A 246 22.11 -8.45 10.42
C MET A 246 22.32 -7.17 9.60
N PHE A 247 21.26 -6.39 9.40
CA PHE A 247 21.35 -5.16 8.61
C PHE A 247 22.13 -4.05 9.33
N ALA A 248 21.91 -3.87 10.63
CA ALA A 248 22.67 -2.92 11.45
C ALA A 248 24.16 -3.28 11.49
N THR A 249 24.48 -4.56 11.71
CA THR A 249 25.86 -5.07 11.69
C THR A 249 26.50 -4.88 10.31
N TRP A 250 25.72 -5.06 9.25
CA TRP A 250 26.18 -4.85 7.87
C TRP A 250 26.65 -3.42 7.64
N ILE A 251 25.85 -2.44 8.09
CA ILE A 251 26.15 -1.02 7.95
C ILE A 251 27.36 -0.66 8.80
N ALA A 252 27.43 -1.14 10.05
CA ALA A 252 28.56 -0.90 10.95
C ALA A 252 29.88 -1.44 10.39
N CYS A 253 29.86 -2.60 9.72
CA CYS A 253 31.04 -3.21 9.10
C CYS A 253 31.41 -2.63 7.71
N TYR A 254 30.71 -1.59 7.22
CA TYR A 254 30.93 -0.90 5.94
C TYR A 254 31.21 -1.81 4.72
N LYS A 255 30.53 -2.97 4.62
CA LYS A 255 30.76 -3.92 3.51
C LYS A 255 30.00 -3.52 2.24
N THR A 256 30.72 -3.25 1.16
CA THR A 256 30.17 -2.87 -0.15
C THR A 256 29.64 -4.07 -0.96
N LEU A 257 28.56 -4.73 -0.55
CA LEU A 257 27.92 -5.79 -1.37
C LEU A 257 26.53 -5.38 -1.88
N ARG A 258 26.52 -4.59 -2.95
CA ARG A 258 25.29 -4.11 -3.62
C ARG A 258 24.34 -5.24 -4.05
N LYS A 259 24.85 -6.41 -4.47
CA LYS A 259 24.02 -7.54 -4.95
C LYS A 259 23.31 -8.29 -3.81
N LYS A 260 24.02 -8.55 -2.69
CA LYS A 260 23.45 -9.26 -1.53
C LYS A 260 22.36 -8.43 -0.84
N PHE A 261 22.54 -7.12 -0.82
CA PHE A 261 21.54 -6.19 -0.28
C PHE A 261 20.20 -6.23 -1.03
N LYS A 262 20.24 -6.38 -2.37
CA LYS A 262 19.01 -6.54 -3.17
C LYS A 262 18.26 -7.82 -2.81
N ALA A 263 18.98 -8.95 -2.72
CA ALA A 263 18.38 -10.23 -2.38
C ALA A 263 17.74 -10.18 -0.98
N PHE A 264 18.46 -9.61 -0.01
CA PHE A 264 17.99 -9.44 1.36
C PHE A 264 16.66 -8.64 1.43
N ARG A 265 16.57 -7.50 0.74
CA ARG A 265 15.34 -6.70 0.70
C ARG A 265 14.16 -7.46 0.08
N ILE A 266 14.38 -8.22 -1.00
CA ILE A 266 13.33 -9.02 -1.63
C ILE A 266 12.85 -10.14 -0.69
N ILE A 267 13.76 -10.78 0.05
CA ILE A 267 13.39 -11.80 1.04
C ILE A 267 12.49 -11.21 2.12
N ILE A 268 12.85 -10.06 2.70
CA ILE A 268 12.00 -9.40 3.72
C ILE A 268 10.66 -8.95 3.13
N LEU A 269 10.66 -8.46 1.88
CA LEU A 269 9.43 -8.07 1.18
C LEU A 269 8.46 -9.24 1.02
N VAL A 270 8.94 -10.39 0.54
CA VAL A 270 8.11 -11.60 0.39
C VAL A 270 7.66 -12.12 1.75
N TYR A 271 8.57 -12.14 2.73
CA TYR A 271 8.26 -12.60 4.08
C TYR A 271 7.17 -11.74 4.75
N SER A 272 7.28 -10.41 4.66
CA SER A 272 6.26 -9.50 5.21
C SER A 272 4.91 -9.63 4.52
N ALA A 273 4.87 -9.83 3.20
CA ALA A 273 3.61 -10.14 2.51
C ALA A 273 2.95 -11.42 3.02
N LEU A 274 3.73 -12.51 3.12
CA LEU A 274 3.23 -13.80 3.61
C LEU A 274 2.76 -13.71 5.06
N HIS A 275 3.48 -12.95 5.90
CA HIS A 275 3.11 -12.76 7.29
C HIS A 275 1.80 -11.95 7.42
N LEU A 276 1.61 -10.88 6.63
CA LEU A 276 0.35 -10.13 6.59
C LEU A 276 -0.82 -11.01 6.13
N ILE A 277 -0.60 -11.84 5.10
CA ILE A 277 -1.59 -12.81 4.64
C ILE A 277 -1.95 -13.79 5.76
N ALA A 278 -0.97 -14.34 6.46
CA ALA A 278 -1.21 -15.27 7.57
C ALA A 278 -1.98 -14.61 8.72
N LEU A 279 -1.62 -13.38 9.10
CA LEU A 279 -2.30 -12.61 10.15
C LEU A 279 -3.76 -12.30 9.77
N TYR A 280 -4.01 -11.96 8.50
CA TYR A 280 -5.35 -11.71 7.99
C TYR A 280 -6.18 -13.01 7.97
N LEU A 281 -5.63 -14.10 7.43
CA LEU A 281 -6.31 -15.40 7.40
C LEU A 281 -6.65 -15.90 8.80
N TYR A 282 -5.81 -15.63 9.80
CA TYR A 282 -6.09 -15.96 11.20
C TYR A 282 -7.24 -15.15 11.80
N GLN A 283 -7.65 -14.02 11.23
CA GLN A 283 -8.87 -13.32 11.66
C GLN A 283 -10.15 -14.04 11.20
N LEU A 284 -10.06 -14.95 10.23
CA LEU A 284 -11.21 -15.76 9.83
C LEU A 284 -11.54 -16.77 10.93
N LYS A 285 -12.82 -16.85 11.31
CA LYS A 285 -13.29 -17.74 12.38
C LYS A 285 -12.89 -19.21 12.14
N ILE A 286 -12.90 -19.70 10.90
CA ILE A 286 -12.42 -21.07 10.55
C ILE A 286 -11.01 -21.33 11.08
N MET A 287 -10.09 -20.37 10.92
CA MET A 287 -8.71 -20.54 11.32
C MET A 287 -8.54 -20.46 12.85
N GLN A 288 -9.37 -19.66 13.52
CA GLN A 288 -9.41 -19.59 14.98
C GLN A 288 -10.04 -20.85 15.59
N GLU A 289 -10.98 -21.50 14.90
CA GLU A 289 -11.55 -22.79 15.32
C GLU A 289 -10.55 -23.93 15.12
N LEU A 290 -9.75 -23.90 14.05
CA LEU A 290 -8.68 -24.89 13.81
C LEU A 290 -7.50 -24.72 14.78
N ILE A 291 -7.11 -23.48 15.06
CA ILE A 291 -6.01 -23.13 15.97
C ILE A 291 -6.54 -22.11 16.98
N SER A 292 -7.06 -22.63 18.10
CA SER A 292 -7.56 -21.81 19.21
C SER A 292 -6.52 -20.78 19.66
N PRO A 293 -6.92 -19.53 19.99
CA PRO A 293 -6.02 -18.47 20.45
C PRO A 293 -5.20 -18.85 21.71
N ASP A 294 -5.73 -19.76 22.53
CA ASP A 294 -5.07 -20.25 23.75
C ASP A 294 -3.97 -21.29 23.48
N ASN A 295 -3.92 -21.84 22.27
CA ASN A 295 -2.93 -22.85 21.92
C ASN A 295 -1.52 -22.27 21.92
N PHE A 296 -0.55 -23.11 22.30
CA PHE A 296 0.86 -22.79 22.25
C PHE A 296 1.31 -22.30 20.87
N TYR A 297 0.84 -22.94 19.79
CA TYR A 297 1.18 -22.58 18.42
C TYR A 297 0.72 -21.17 18.03
N ALA A 298 -0.47 -20.74 18.45
CA ALA A 298 -0.95 -19.38 18.18
C ALA A 298 -0.03 -18.33 18.83
N ARG A 299 0.39 -18.58 20.08
CA ARG A 299 1.30 -17.71 20.81
C ARG A 299 2.71 -17.73 20.23
N LEU A 300 3.24 -18.91 19.90
CA LEU A 300 4.59 -19.10 19.34
C LEU A 300 4.78 -18.34 18.03
N PHE A 301 3.82 -18.43 17.12
CA PHE A 301 3.86 -17.72 15.83
C PHE A 301 3.28 -16.30 15.89
N GLY A 302 2.84 -15.82 17.06
CA GLY A 302 2.29 -14.49 17.22
C GLY A 302 0.96 -14.26 16.49
N LEU A 303 0.21 -15.34 16.22
CA LEU A 303 -1.12 -15.30 15.61
C LEU A 303 -2.11 -14.71 16.62
N THR A 304 -2.38 -13.42 16.45
CA THR A 304 -3.25 -12.64 17.35
C THR A 304 -4.68 -12.67 16.86
N SER A 305 -5.61 -13.16 17.67
CA SER A 305 -7.04 -12.98 17.40
C SER A 305 -7.44 -11.58 17.88
N LEU A 306 -7.65 -10.66 16.94
CA LEU A 306 -8.12 -9.32 17.28
C LEU A 306 -9.65 -9.27 17.33
N ILE A 307 -10.30 -10.16 16.57
CA ILE A 307 -11.74 -10.16 16.36
C ILE A 307 -12.34 -11.49 16.80
N ARG A 308 -13.48 -11.39 17.49
CA ARG A 308 -14.37 -12.48 17.87
C ARG A 308 -15.75 -12.25 17.30
N THR A 309 -16.37 -13.32 16.82
CA THR A 309 -17.80 -13.34 16.44
C THR A 309 -18.51 -14.42 17.24
N ASP A 310 -19.59 -14.05 17.93
CA ASP A 310 -20.40 -14.98 18.72
C ASP A 310 -21.64 -15.45 17.94
N CYS A 311 -22.29 -16.51 18.41
CA CYS A 311 -23.48 -17.08 17.76
C CYS A 311 -24.79 -16.37 18.13
N ALA A 312 -24.78 -15.51 19.15
CA ALA A 312 -25.94 -14.70 19.51
C ALA A 312 -26.25 -13.68 18.40
N ASP A 313 -25.23 -12.91 17.99
CA ASP A 313 -25.28 -12.09 16.79
C ASP A 313 -23.93 -12.15 16.02
N PRO A 314 -23.83 -12.97 14.96
CA PRO A 314 -22.59 -13.14 14.20
C PRO A 314 -22.23 -11.92 13.34
N ARG A 315 -23.12 -10.92 13.27
CA ARG A 315 -23.01 -9.72 12.43
C ARG A 315 -22.27 -8.60 13.16
N ILE A 316 -22.19 -8.67 14.49
CA ILE A 316 -21.48 -7.71 15.33
C ILE A 316 -20.06 -8.23 15.60
N ILE A 317 -19.07 -7.36 15.39
CA ILE A 317 -17.66 -7.65 15.61
C ILE A 317 -17.28 -7.21 17.02
N HIS A 318 -16.85 -8.15 17.85
CA HIS A 318 -16.28 -7.86 19.16
C HIS A 318 -14.75 -7.90 19.07
N PHE A 319 -14.10 -6.89 19.65
CA PHE A 319 -12.65 -6.86 19.77
C PHE A 319 -12.21 -7.54 21.07
N PHE A 320 -11.16 -8.35 21.02
CA PHE A 320 -10.57 -8.90 22.24
C PHE A 320 -9.79 -7.82 23.00
N ASP A 321 -9.84 -7.87 24.33
CA ASP A 321 -8.93 -7.11 25.19
C ASP A 321 -7.51 -7.66 25.02
N GLN A 322 -6.71 -6.97 24.20
CA GLN A 322 -5.33 -7.29 23.93
C GLN A 322 -4.45 -6.06 24.16
N GLU A 323 -3.17 -6.29 24.44
CA GLU A 323 -2.20 -5.20 24.52
C GLU A 323 -2.17 -4.40 23.20
N TRP A 324 -2.06 -3.08 23.31
CA TRP A 324 -2.05 -2.17 22.16
C TRP A 324 -1.01 -2.56 21.09
N ALA A 325 0.11 -3.15 21.51
CA ALA A 325 1.18 -3.61 20.62
C ALA A 325 0.72 -4.74 19.69
N SER A 326 -0.25 -5.57 20.13
CA SER A 326 -0.87 -6.61 19.31
C SER A 326 -1.70 -6.03 18.16
N PHE A 327 -2.38 -4.90 18.40
CA PHE A 327 -3.09 -4.16 17.35
C PHE A 327 -2.14 -3.39 16.42
N ALA A 328 -1.05 -2.86 16.96
CA ALA A 328 -0.06 -2.11 16.18
C ALA A 328 0.77 -3.00 15.25
N ASN A 329 1.04 -4.26 15.64
CA ASN A 329 1.96 -5.15 14.92
C ASN A 329 1.61 -5.35 13.43
N PRO A 330 0.37 -5.73 13.04
CA PRO A 330 0.01 -5.82 11.62
C PRO A 330 0.21 -4.50 10.86
N GLY A 331 -0.08 -3.36 11.50
CA GLY A 331 0.12 -2.04 10.91
C GLY A 331 1.60 -1.71 10.65
N ILE A 332 2.47 -2.01 11.61
CA ILE A 332 3.93 -1.81 11.46
C ILE A 332 4.47 -2.67 10.31
N ILE A 333 4.07 -3.95 10.26
CA ILE A 333 4.48 -4.86 9.18
C ILE A 333 3.97 -4.36 7.82
N LEU A 334 2.76 -3.81 7.76
CA LEU A 334 2.19 -3.23 6.55
C LEU A 334 2.98 -2.02 6.05
N VAL A 335 3.33 -1.10 6.96
CA VAL A 335 4.19 0.05 6.65
C VAL A 335 5.54 -0.44 6.12
N LEU A 336 6.15 -1.43 6.80
CA LEU A 336 7.42 -2.03 6.39
C LEU A 336 7.34 -2.62 4.98
N TYR A 337 6.31 -3.44 4.72
CA TYR A 337 6.06 -4.01 3.40
C TYR A 337 5.97 -2.93 2.32
N TRP A 338 5.18 -1.89 2.58
CA TRP A 338 4.93 -0.82 1.63
C TRP A 338 6.21 -0.04 1.30
N VAL A 339 6.97 0.34 2.32
CA VAL A 339 8.25 1.04 2.17
C VAL A 339 9.23 0.20 1.35
N LEU A 340 9.37 -1.09 1.67
CA LEU A 340 10.24 -2.02 0.92
C LEU A 340 9.79 -2.19 -0.53
N ALA A 341 8.48 -2.27 -0.77
CA ALA A 341 7.90 -2.41 -2.10
C ALA A 341 8.20 -1.18 -2.98
N VAL A 342 7.93 0.02 -2.47
CA VAL A 342 8.18 1.29 -3.18
C VAL A 342 9.68 1.46 -3.46
N GLN A 343 10.55 1.19 -2.48
CA GLN A 343 11.99 1.25 -2.68
C GLN A 343 12.47 0.25 -3.74
N THR A 344 11.94 -0.98 -3.73
CA THR A 344 12.28 -2.02 -4.71
C THR A 344 11.82 -1.60 -6.11
N ARG A 345 10.61 -1.06 -6.26
CA ARG A 345 10.09 -0.52 -7.53
C ARG A 345 10.97 0.62 -8.05
N ASN A 346 11.29 1.60 -7.21
CA ASN A 346 12.11 2.75 -7.59
C ASN A 346 13.51 2.33 -8.04
N TYR A 347 14.08 1.29 -7.41
CA TYR A 347 15.35 0.71 -7.82
C TYR A 347 15.28 0.02 -9.19
N LEU A 348 14.24 -0.81 -9.41
CA LEU A 348 14.06 -1.54 -10.68
C LEU A 348 13.78 -0.60 -11.87
N THR A 349 12.97 0.44 -11.65
CA THR A 349 12.67 1.44 -12.68
C THR A 349 13.89 2.28 -13.05
N LYS A 350 14.75 2.63 -12.09
CA LYS A 350 16.01 3.33 -12.35
C LYS A 350 16.97 2.50 -13.20
N LYS A 351 17.02 1.18 -13.01
CA LYS A 351 17.85 0.28 -13.81
C LYS A 351 17.39 0.18 -15.27
N ARG A 352 16.09 0.32 -15.57
CA ARG A 352 15.56 0.26 -16.95
C ARG A 352 15.89 1.50 -17.78
N LYS A 353 16.22 2.63 -17.14
CA LYS A 353 16.55 3.91 -17.80
C LYS A 353 18.06 4.11 -18.05
N VAL A 354 18.90 3.15 -17.63
CA VAL A 354 20.35 3.11 -17.84
C VAL A 354 20.62 1.91 -18.73
#